data_AF-A0A1I3MY28-F1
#
_entry.id   AF-A0A1I3MY28-F1
#
_cell.length_a   1.000
_cell.length_b   1.000
_cell.length_c   1.000
_cell.angle_alpha   90.00
_cell.angle_beta   90.00
_cell.angle_gamma   90.00
#
_symmetry.space_group_name_H-M   'P 1'
#
loop_
_entity.id
_entity.type
_entity.pdbx_description
1 polymer ?
#
loop_
_entity_poly.entity_id
_entity_poly.type
_entity_poly.pdbx_seq_one_letter_code
_entity_poly.pdbx_strand_id
1 'polypeptide(L)'
;MIDGKDGDYWTSLPDVEGDGQDASSGLLVFHKIAGAEADAWGGCPTALFAALPEAPPTLLAALYGPDAPRRAYLLVDGTLRALIAGLFDLDVIMVHARSLFEDEAAETTGESGPWLVDLSIADPNAPGDISVLRDFFARHWPAGLSVLISTNAPFDVLRGHLRRFTKLPVVDDERMLTFRFWDPRVLGPFLDAIATDPSRLRRMTVTDDGHPIAYLLLPAGGEDADRSEAIHFAPVPALQEEPLRPMRLRYADFDATARAQAEARRAHMADRLRADFPAELADRPPKAVQAVVDAAVARFEAFGFRDHAHLHLFAAWSLFYGATFERGDPTGELEAILRGDAPEAERFGAFRRRFETFAVDSQRGAA
;
A
#
# COMPACT_ATOMS: atom_id res chain seq x y z
N MET A 1 -22.91 13.33 16.79
CA MET A 1 -22.90 13.77 15.38
C MET A 1 -21.44 13.74 14.96
N ILE A 2 -20.99 12.62 14.41
CA ILE A 2 -19.67 12.46 13.82
C ILE A 2 -19.94 12.21 12.35
N ASP A 3 -19.46 13.12 11.52
CA ASP A 3 -19.68 13.15 10.08
C ASP A 3 -18.90 11.99 9.46
N GLY A 4 -19.63 10.97 9.02
CA GLY A 4 -19.09 9.79 8.36
C GLY A 4 -18.83 10.09 6.90
N LYS A 5 -17.60 10.50 6.59
CA LYS A 5 -17.08 10.53 5.22
C LYS A 5 -15.61 10.10 5.22
N ASP A 6 -15.40 8.81 5.46
CA ASP A 6 -14.22 8.11 4.95
C ASP A 6 -14.70 6.74 4.47
N GLY A 7 -15.06 6.69 3.18
CA GLY A 7 -15.43 5.46 2.51
C GLY A 7 -14.17 4.66 2.19
N ASP A 8 -13.64 3.95 3.18
CA ASP A 8 -12.59 2.95 2.96
C ASP A 8 -13.23 1.65 2.46
N TYR A 9 -13.27 1.49 1.14
CA TYR A 9 -13.85 0.34 0.41
C TYR A 9 -13.03 -0.98 0.53
N TRP A 10 -12.24 -1.15 1.59
CA TRP A 10 -11.19 -2.19 1.68
C TRP A 10 -11.56 -3.42 2.53
N THR A 11 -12.79 -3.53 3.03
CA THR A 11 -13.19 -4.45 4.11
C THR A 11 -13.64 -5.85 3.67
N SER A 12 -13.28 -6.36 2.49
CA SER A 12 -13.88 -7.61 2.00
C SER A 12 -12.91 -8.62 1.38
N LEU A 13 -11.79 -8.91 2.05
CA LEU A 13 -11.06 -10.15 1.83
C LEU A 13 -11.01 -10.95 3.13
N PRO A 14 -11.39 -12.26 3.12
CA PRO A 14 -11.28 -13.11 4.30
C PRO A 14 -9.81 -13.40 4.61
N ASP A 15 -9.45 -13.41 5.90
CA ASP A 15 -8.12 -13.84 6.36
C ASP A 15 -7.94 -15.34 6.06
N VAL A 16 -6.87 -15.69 5.35
CA VAL A 16 -6.42 -17.07 5.17
C VAL A 16 -5.00 -17.19 5.72
N GLU A 17 -4.80 -18.13 6.65
CA GLU A 17 -3.52 -18.40 7.28
C GLU A 17 -2.57 -19.12 6.30
N GLY A 18 -1.38 -18.56 6.09
CA GLY A 18 -0.33 -19.18 5.29
C GLY A 18 1.07 -18.76 5.76
N ASP A 19 1.87 -19.76 6.14
CA ASP A 19 3.28 -19.63 6.52
C ASP A 19 4.13 -19.10 5.34
N GLY A 20 4.84 -17.99 5.57
CA GLY A 20 5.75 -17.39 4.60
C GLY A 20 7.20 -17.71 4.93
N GLN A 21 7.89 -18.38 4.01
CA GLN A 21 9.32 -18.65 4.08
C GLN A 21 10.00 -17.95 2.90
N ASP A 22 11.03 -17.15 3.19
CA ASP A 22 11.84 -16.40 2.22
C ASP A 22 12.40 -17.32 1.13
N ALA A 23 12.00 -17.06 -0.12
CA ALA A 23 12.58 -17.68 -1.30
C ALA A 23 12.88 -16.58 -2.33
N SER A 24 14.14 -16.15 -2.39
CA SER A 24 14.64 -15.38 -3.52
C SER A 24 14.64 -16.27 -4.77
N SER A 25 13.63 -16.09 -5.62
CA SER A 25 13.56 -16.73 -6.94
C SER A 25 14.56 -16.08 -7.89
N GLY A 26 15.31 -16.89 -8.66
CA GLY A 26 16.30 -16.40 -9.63
C GLY A 26 15.73 -15.71 -10.89
N LEU A 27 14.43 -15.38 -10.91
CA LEU A 27 13.73 -14.76 -12.03
C LEU A 27 13.57 -13.24 -11.91
N LEU A 28 13.70 -12.70 -10.70
CA LEU A 28 13.80 -11.27 -10.45
C LEU A 28 15.10 -10.98 -9.73
N VAL A 29 15.73 -9.87 -10.09
CA VAL A 29 16.85 -9.33 -9.31
C VAL A 29 16.31 -8.22 -8.42
N PHE A 30 16.56 -8.38 -7.11
CA PHE A 30 16.16 -7.44 -6.08
C PHE A 30 17.40 -6.72 -5.59
N HIS A 31 17.42 -5.40 -5.77
CA HIS A 31 18.47 -4.56 -5.21
C HIS A 31 17.86 -3.57 -4.23
N LYS A 32 18.42 -3.54 -3.02
CA LYS A 32 18.26 -2.39 -2.14
C LYS A 32 19.22 -1.29 -2.61
N ILE A 33 18.66 -0.12 -2.85
CA ILE A 33 19.35 1.06 -3.35
C ILE A 33 19.39 2.05 -2.19
N ALA A 34 20.52 2.12 -1.49
CA ALA A 34 20.74 3.03 -0.36
C ALA A 34 21.38 4.34 -0.82
N GLY A 35 21.07 5.45 -0.14
CA GLY A 35 21.40 6.81 -0.57
C GLY A 35 22.88 7.24 -0.58
N ALA A 36 23.84 6.39 -0.21
CA ALA A 36 25.23 6.85 0.02
C ALA A 36 26.30 6.33 -0.96
N GLU A 37 26.06 5.28 -1.76
CA GLU A 37 27.12 4.62 -2.55
C GLU A 37 26.83 4.59 -4.06
N ALA A 38 27.08 5.71 -4.76
CA ALA A 38 26.93 5.81 -6.22
C ALA A 38 27.93 4.91 -7.01
N ASP A 39 29.04 4.53 -6.39
CA ASP A 39 30.18 3.89 -7.07
C ASP A 39 29.86 2.47 -7.58
N ALA A 40 28.83 1.81 -7.04
CA ALA A 40 28.41 0.47 -7.46
C ALA A 40 27.62 0.45 -8.79
N TRP A 41 27.11 1.60 -9.26
CA TRP A 41 26.16 1.68 -10.38
C TRP A 41 26.71 2.34 -11.65
N GLY A 42 28.04 2.46 -11.78
CA GLY A 42 28.67 3.16 -12.90
C GLY A 42 28.44 4.67 -12.80
N GLY A 43 29.48 5.46 -13.05
CA GLY A 43 29.48 6.91 -12.77
C GLY A 43 28.22 7.61 -13.26
N CYS A 44 27.44 8.16 -12.33
CA CYS A 44 26.18 8.84 -12.64
C CYS A 44 26.45 10.32 -12.99
N PRO A 45 25.64 10.96 -13.86
CA PRO A 45 25.96 12.26 -14.46
C PRO A 45 26.06 13.41 -13.43
N THR A 46 27.27 13.95 -13.23
CA THR A 46 27.58 14.94 -12.18
C THR A 46 26.69 16.17 -12.21
N ALA A 47 26.27 16.61 -13.41
CA ALA A 47 25.40 17.77 -13.56
C ALA A 47 23.99 17.52 -13.00
N LEU A 48 23.42 16.33 -13.23
CA LEU A 48 22.09 15.98 -12.74
C LEU A 48 22.06 15.86 -11.21
N PHE A 49 23.11 15.28 -10.61
CA PHE A 49 23.30 15.25 -9.17
C PHE A 49 23.30 16.64 -8.53
N ALA A 50 24.15 17.52 -9.05
CA ALA A 50 24.25 18.89 -8.55
C ALA A 50 22.92 19.63 -8.66
N ALA A 51 22.13 19.28 -9.68
CA ALA A 51 20.84 19.90 -9.92
C ALA A 51 19.70 19.28 -9.08
N LEU A 52 19.82 18.04 -8.59
CA LEU A 52 18.82 17.31 -7.80
C LEU A 52 19.41 16.81 -6.46
N PRO A 53 19.77 17.70 -5.53
CA PRO A 53 20.40 17.31 -4.26
C PRO A 53 19.49 16.45 -3.36
N GLU A 54 18.16 16.54 -3.53
CA GLU A 54 17.18 15.76 -2.76
C GLU A 54 17.01 14.31 -3.27
N ALA A 55 17.51 14.01 -4.47
CA ALA A 55 17.36 12.68 -5.07
C ALA A 55 18.50 11.76 -4.60
N PRO A 56 18.20 10.53 -4.13
CA PRO A 56 19.24 9.58 -3.77
C PRO A 56 20.20 9.30 -4.95
N PRO A 57 21.51 9.43 -4.75
CA PRO A 57 22.54 9.17 -5.76
C PRO A 57 22.39 7.90 -6.59
N THR A 58 22.18 6.81 -5.89
CA THR A 58 22.06 5.46 -6.44
C THR A 58 20.76 5.27 -7.21
N LEU A 59 19.71 6.01 -6.84
CA LEU A 59 18.45 6.06 -7.58
C LEU A 59 18.61 6.83 -8.89
N LEU A 60 19.32 7.96 -8.89
CA LEU A 60 19.65 8.68 -10.13
C LEU A 60 20.50 7.81 -11.06
N ALA A 61 21.45 7.04 -10.52
CA ALA A 61 22.26 6.12 -11.32
C ALA A 61 21.40 5.01 -11.96
N ALA A 62 20.45 4.44 -11.22
CA ALA A 62 19.55 3.42 -11.76
C ALA A 62 18.58 3.94 -12.84
N LEU A 63 18.24 5.24 -12.81
CA LEU A 63 17.33 5.86 -13.78
C LEU A 63 18.04 6.50 -14.98
N TYR A 64 19.21 7.10 -14.78
CA TYR A 64 19.88 7.97 -15.76
C TYR A 64 21.38 7.69 -15.89
N GLY A 65 21.89 6.65 -15.22
CA GLY A 65 23.27 6.19 -15.37
C GLY A 65 23.56 5.65 -16.77
N PRO A 66 24.84 5.41 -17.09
CA PRO A 66 25.25 4.98 -18.43
C PRO A 66 24.66 3.64 -18.86
N ASP A 67 24.42 2.74 -17.90
CA ASP A 67 23.84 1.41 -18.12
C ASP A 67 22.32 1.37 -17.89
N ALA A 68 21.73 2.49 -17.47
CA ALA A 68 20.30 2.58 -17.26
C ALA A 68 19.54 2.56 -18.59
N PRO A 69 18.32 1.98 -18.63
CA PRO A 69 17.39 2.18 -19.73
C PRO A 69 17.20 3.66 -20.05
N ARG A 70 16.95 3.98 -21.33
CA ARG A 70 16.93 5.37 -21.80
C ARG A 70 15.71 6.18 -21.33
N ARG A 71 14.69 5.54 -20.77
CA ARG A 71 13.43 6.18 -20.43
C ARG A 71 13.05 5.90 -18.99
N ALA A 72 12.66 6.98 -18.32
CA ALA A 72 12.22 6.97 -16.94
C ALA A 72 10.78 7.48 -16.90
N TYR A 73 9.91 6.75 -16.22
CA TYR A 73 8.51 7.10 -16.06
C TYR A 73 8.12 7.12 -14.59
N LEU A 74 7.16 7.96 -14.25
CA LEU A 74 6.49 7.96 -12.97
C LEU A 74 5.08 7.40 -13.14
N LEU A 75 4.75 6.41 -12.33
CA LEU A 75 3.41 5.88 -12.15
C LEU A 75 2.91 6.33 -10.77
N VAL A 76 1.82 7.11 -10.75
CA VAL A 76 1.32 7.77 -9.54
C VAL A 76 -0.20 7.80 -9.52
N ASP A 77 -0.79 7.78 -8.32
CA ASP A 77 -2.23 8.02 -8.14
C ASP A 77 -2.52 9.53 -8.20
N GLY A 78 -3.40 9.94 -9.11
CA GLY A 78 -3.76 11.35 -9.32
C GLY A 78 -4.32 12.01 -8.07
N THR A 79 -5.10 11.28 -7.26
CA THR A 79 -5.67 11.80 -6.01
C THR A 79 -4.56 12.03 -4.98
N LEU A 80 -3.65 11.07 -4.83
CA LEU A 80 -2.52 11.20 -3.89
C LEU A 80 -1.57 12.32 -4.32
N ARG A 81 -1.37 12.50 -5.63
CA ARG A 81 -0.60 13.62 -6.14
C ARG A 81 -1.28 14.97 -5.85
N ALA A 82 -2.58 15.09 -6.12
CA ALA A 82 -3.32 16.32 -5.84
C ALA A 82 -3.26 16.70 -4.36
N LEU A 83 -3.31 15.72 -3.45
CA LEU A 83 -3.14 15.94 -2.01
C LEU A 83 -1.77 16.53 -1.65
N ILE A 84 -0.69 16.05 -2.29
CA ILE A 84 0.69 16.54 -2.03
C ILE A 84 0.92 17.90 -2.69
N ALA A 85 0.46 18.08 -3.93
CA ALA A 85 0.62 19.31 -4.69
C ALA A 85 -0.31 20.43 -4.22
N GLY A 86 -1.42 20.10 -3.55
CA GLY A 86 -2.49 21.01 -3.12
C GLY A 86 -3.55 21.28 -4.18
N LEU A 87 -3.30 20.87 -5.43
CA LEU A 87 -4.23 20.90 -6.56
C LEU A 87 -3.81 19.85 -7.60
N PHE A 88 -4.74 19.40 -8.43
CA PHE A 88 -4.42 18.51 -9.54
C PHE A 88 -3.72 19.28 -10.67
N ASP A 89 -2.52 18.84 -11.04
CA ASP A 89 -1.60 19.61 -11.89
C ASP A 89 -0.99 18.81 -13.06
N LEU A 90 -1.31 17.53 -13.20
CA LEU A 90 -0.70 16.63 -14.19
C LEU A 90 -1.11 16.95 -15.63
N ASP A 91 -2.34 17.40 -15.83
CA ASP A 91 -2.91 17.79 -17.11
C ASP A 91 -2.40 19.15 -17.62
N VAL A 92 -1.92 20.00 -16.71
CA VAL A 92 -1.44 21.37 -17.02
C VAL A 92 0.09 21.46 -17.05
N ILE A 93 0.79 20.81 -16.12
CA ILE A 93 2.24 21.02 -15.92
C ILE A 93 3.10 20.09 -16.77
N MET A 94 2.56 18.96 -17.24
CA MET A 94 3.37 17.94 -17.92
C MET A 94 2.87 17.58 -19.30
N VAL A 95 3.67 17.98 -20.30
CA VAL A 95 3.42 17.78 -21.74
C VAL A 95 3.19 16.29 -22.10
N HIS A 96 3.64 15.36 -21.26
CA HIS A 96 3.51 13.91 -21.48
C HIS A 96 3.02 13.15 -20.23
N ALA A 97 1.95 13.64 -19.60
CA ALA A 97 1.20 12.89 -18.59
C ALA A 97 -0.15 12.39 -19.13
N ARG A 98 -0.49 11.11 -18.87
CA ARG A 98 -1.76 10.49 -19.27
C ARG A 98 -2.27 9.50 -18.23
N SER A 99 -3.57 9.55 -17.94
CA SER A 99 -4.26 8.52 -17.14
C SER A 99 -4.22 7.16 -17.82
N LEU A 100 -4.23 6.07 -17.04
CA LEU A 100 -4.44 4.71 -17.53
C LEU A 100 -5.92 4.32 -17.63
N PHE A 101 -6.83 5.13 -17.07
CA PHE A 101 -8.28 4.94 -17.26
C PHE A 101 -8.77 5.56 -18.59
N GLU A 102 -9.96 5.15 -19.05
CA GLU A 102 -10.61 5.65 -20.28
C GLU A 102 -11.44 6.90 -20.05
N ASP A 103 -11.67 7.66 -21.14
CA ASP A 103 -12.23 9.01 -21.14
C ASP A 103 -13.67 9.11 -20.56
N GLU A 104 -14.54 8.09 -20.64
CA GLU A 104 -15.87 8.14 -19.98
C GLU A 104 -15.79 8.04 -18.44
N ALA A 105 -14.75 7.39 -17.89
CA ALA A 105 -14.47 7.42 -16.45
C ALA A 105 -13.64 8.65 -16.05
N ALA A 106 -12.86 9.19 -16.99
CA ALA A 106 -12.09 10.42 -16.78
C ALA A 106 -12.96 11.69 -16.74
N GLU A 107 -14.13 11.72 -17.41
CA GLU A 107 -15.04 12.86 -17.34
C GLU A 107 -15.73 13.03 -15.98
N THR A 108 -15.84 11.95 -15.18
CA THR A 108 -16.43 12.02 -13.83
C THR A 108 -15.39 11.94 -12.72
N THR A 109 -14.20 11.42 -13.00
CA THR A 109 -13.16 11.12 -11.99
C THR A 109 -11.74 11.40 -12.49
N GLY A 110 -11.52 12.21 -13.52
CA GLY A 110 -10.22 12.36 -14.22
C GLY A 110 -9.02 12.69 -13.34
N GLU A 111 -9.25 13.33 -12.20
CA GLU A 111 -8.23 13.63 -11.18
C GLU A 111 -7.84 12.39 -10.34
N SER A 112 -8.64 11.33 -10.37
CA SER A 112 -8.49 10.10 -9.58
C SER A 112 -8.05 8.91 -10.42
N GLY A 113 -7.14 8.10 -9.87
CA GLY A 113 -6.63 6.88 -10.52
C GLY A 113 -5.19 7.00 -11.02
N PRO A 114 -4.67 5.96 -11.69
CA PRO A 114 -3.27 5.89 -12.09
C PRO A 114 -2.94 6.77 -13.28
N TRP A 115 -1.88 7.56 -13.14
CA TRP A 115 -1.28 8.39 -14.18
C TRP A 115 0.14 7.93 -14.49
N LEU A 116 0.45 7.88 -15.79
CA LEU A 116 1.81 7.69 -16.29
C LEU A 116 2.36 9.04 -16.75
N VAL A 117 3.57 9.34 -16.31
CA VAL A 117 4.28 10.59 -16.57
C VAL A 117 5.65 10.28 -17.15
N ASP A 118 6.02 10.95 -18.24
CA ASP A 118 7.39 10.91 -18.77
C ASP A 118 8.35 11.79 -17.97
N LEU A 119 9.36 11.18 -17.37
CA LEU A 119 10.46 11.85 -16.66
C LEU A 119 11.79 11.71 -17.40
N SER A 120 11.78 11.22 -18.65
CA SER A 120 13.00 10.92 -19.40
C SER A 120 13.83 12.17 -19.67
N ILE A 121 15.15 12.08 -19.44
CA ILE A 121 16.12 13.14 -19.75
C ILE A 121 16.96 12.69 -20.95
N ALA A 122 16.96 13.49 -22.01
CA ALA A 122 17.68 13.18 -23.24
C ALA A 122 19.22 13.19 -23.07
N ASP A 123 19.75 14.17 -22.33
CA ASP A 123 21.16 14.26 -21.95
C ASP A 123 21.29 14.56 -20.44
N PRO A 124 21.56 13.54 -19.62
CA PRO A 124 21.77 13.72 -18.19
C PRO A 124 22.98 14.61 -17.80
N ASN A 125 23.95 14.83 -18.69
CA ASN A 125 25.09 15.73 -18.44
C ASN A 125 24.75 17.20 -18.72
N ALA A 126 23.68 17.45 -19.47
CA ALA A 126 23.14 18.77 -19.74
C ALA A 126 21.61 18.74 -19.54
N PRO A 127 21.14 18.48 -18.31
CA PRO A 127 19.71 18.36 -18.05
C PRO A 127 19.05 19.70 -18.38
N GLY A 128 17.99 19.66 -19.19
CA GLY A 128 17.19 20.83 -19.54
C GLY A 128 16.33 21.29 -18.35
N ASP A 129 15.05 21.54 -18.61
CA ASP A 129 14.11 21.81 -17.50
C ASP A 129 13.88 20.52 -16.69
N ILE A 130 14.24 20.58 -15.40
CA ILE A 130 14.07 19.50 -14.42
C ILE A 130 13.21 19.93 -13.23
N SER A 131 12.46 21.02 -13.35
CA SER A 131 11.58 21.54 -12.29
C SER A 131 10.64 20.47 -11.74
N VAL A 132 10.03 19.68 -12.62
CA VAL A 132 9.18 18.53 -12.29
C VAL A 132 9.94 17.48 -11.47
N LEU A 133 11.13 17.07 -11.90
CA LEU A 133 11.91 16.06 -11.17
C LEU A 133 12.34 16.57 -9.80
N ARG A 134 12.74 17.84 -9.71
CA ARG A 134 13.10 18.49 -8.44
C ARG A 134 11.92 18.48 -7.48
N ASP A 135 10.75 18.85 -7.97
CA ASP A 135 9.52 18.87 -7.19
C ASP A 135 9.09 17.47 -6.72
N PHE A 136 9.22 16.49 -7.62
CA PHE A 136 8.96 15.10 -7.31
C PHE A 136 9.86 14.59 -6.18
N PHE A 137 11.18 14.73 -6.32
CA PHE A 137 12.12 14.22 -5.30
C PHE A 137 12.03 14.96 -3.97
N ALA A 138 11.70 16.25 -3.97
CA ALA A 138 11.56 17.02 -2.74
C ALA A 138 10.26 16.69 -1.97
N ARG A 139 9.14 16.47 -2.67
CA ARG A 139 7.81 16.39 -2.02
C ARG A 139 7.11 15.03 -2.16
N HIS A 140 7.24 14.39 -3.32
CA HIS A 140 6.44 13.22 -3.68
C HIS A 140 7.18 11.92 -3.39
N TRP A 141 8.46 11.84 -3.70
CA TRP A 141 9.29 10.67 -3.42
C TRP A 141 9.30 10.32 -1.93
N PRO A 142 9.53 11.24 -0.98
CA PRO A 142 9.55 10.93 0.45
C PRO A 142 8.19 10.46 0.98
N ALA A 143 7.08 10.74 0.27
CA ALA A 143 5.76 10.27 0.67
C ALA A 143 5.59 8.75 0.45
N GLY A 144 6.38 8.12 -0.42
CA GLY A 144 6.34 6.68 -0.67
C GLY A 144 5.08 6.20 -1.40
N LEU A 145 4.44 7.08 -2.17
CA LEU A 145 3.16 6.82 -2.87
C LEU A 145 3.32 6.77 -4.40
N SER A 146 4.54 6.56 -4.88
CA SER A 146 4.90 6.64 -6.29
C SER A 146 5.77 5.46 -6.69
N VAL A 147 5.57 4.97 -7.91
CA VAL A 147 6.40 3.93 -8.54
C VAL A 147 7.17 4.57 -9.68
N LEU A 148 8.49 4.51 -9.63
CA LEU A 148 9.35 4.86 -10.75
C LEU A 148 9.55 3.63 -11.63
N ILE A 149 9.58 3.85 -12.94
CA ILE A 149 9.75 2.81 -13.94
C ILE A 149 10.95 3.18 -14.82
N SER A 150 11.87 2.23 -14.99
CA SER A 150 12.98 2.34 -15.93
C SER A 150 12.82 1.32 -17.05
N THR A 151 12.80 1.76 -18.30
CA THR A 151 12.59 0.90 -19.48
C THR A 151 13.12 1.54 -20.76
N ASN A 152 13.21 0.75 -21.84
CA ASN A 152 13.41 1.26 -23.20
C ASN A 152 12.09 1.40 -23.98
N ALA A 153 10.96 0.92 -23.43
CA ALA A 153 9.65 1.01 -24.08
C ALA A 153 9.23 2.47 -24.32
N PRO A 154 8.67 2.81 -25.50
CA PRO A 154 8.04 4.12 -25.72
C PRO A 154 6.84 4.34 -24.79
N PHE A 155 6.50 5.62 -24.53
CA PHE A 155 5.42 6.01 -23.63
C PHE A 155 4.10 5.28 -23.94
N ASP A 156 3.66 5.28 -25.20
CA ASP A 156 2.39 4.66 -25.60
C ASP A 156 2.43 3.13 -25.49
N VAL A 157 3.59 2.50 -25.71
CA VAL A 157 3.77 1.05 -25.55
C VAL A 157 3.69 0.68 -24.07
N LEU A 158 4.39 1.42 -23.20
CA LEU A 158 4.34 1.20 -21.76
C LEU A 158 2.92 1.46 -21.23
N ARG A 159 2.29 2.57 -21.61
CA ARG A 159 0.92 2.89 -21.22
C ARG A 159 -0.05 1.79 -21.66
N GLY A 160 0.00 1.39 -22.93
CA GLY A 160 -0.86 0.32 -23.46
C GLY A 160 -0.68 -1.01 -22.72
N HIS A 161 0.56 -1.33 -22.34
CA HIS A 161 0.87 -2.50 -21.52
C HIS A 161 0.27 -2.40 -20.11
N LEU A 162 0.57 -1.32 -19.37
CA LEU A 162 0.12 -1.12 -17.99
C LEU A 162 -1.40 -1.05 -17.84
N ARG A 163 -2.09 -0.46 -18.82
CA ARG A 163 -3.57 -0.33 -18.83
C ARG A 163 -4.29 -1.65 -18.63
N ARG A 164 -3.72 -2.75 -19.09
CA ARG A 164 -4.34 -4.09 -19.03
C ARG A 164 -4.37 -4.67 -17.62
N PHE A 165 -3.61 -4.09 -16.68
CA PHE A 165 -3.60 -4.51 -15.30
C PHE A 165 -4.57 -3.72 -14.43
N THR A 166 -5.22 -2.68 -14.96
CA THR A 166 -6.16 -1.87 -14.16
C THR A 166 -7.38 -2.68 -13.68
N LYS A 167 -7.82 -3.66 -14.47
CA LYS A 167 -8.88 -4.62 -14.10
C LYS A 167 -8.48 -6.02 -14.54
N LEU A 168 -8.45 -6.96 -13.60
CA LEU A 168 -8.03 -8.34 -13.83
C LEU A 168 -9.03 -9.33 -13.22
N PRO A 169 -9.22 -10.51 -13.83
CA PRO A 169 -10.03 -11.57 -13.25
C PRO A 169 -9.27 -12.25 -12.10
N VAL A 170 -10.00 -12.58 -11.05
CA VAL A 170 -9.56 -13.46 -9.96
C VAL A 170 -9.84 -14.91 -10.33
N VAL A 171 -8.87 -15.81 -10.15
CA VAL A 171 -9.03 -17.23 -10.49
C VAL A 171 -10.00 -17.93 -9.54
N ASP A 172 -10.02 -17.52 -8.28
CA ASP A 172 -10.76 -18.17 -7.19
C ASP A 172 -12.28 -18.09 -7.34
N ASP A 173 -12.81 -16.97 -7.84
CA ASP A 173 -14.26 -16.73 -7.95
C ASP A 173 -14.71 -16.05 -9.25
N GLU A 174 -13.79 -15.90 -10.21
CA GLU A 174 -13.99 -15.29 -11.53
C GLU A 174 -14.41 -13.82 -11.52
N ARG A 175 -14.41 -13.14 -10.37
CA ARG A 175 -14.74 -11.70 -10.31
C ARG A 175 -13.64 -10.85 -10.92
N MET A 176 -14.03 -9.74 -11.52
CA MET A 176 -13.11 -8.70 -11.99
C MET A 176 -12.78 -7.76 -10.84
N LEU A 177 -11.52 -7.65 -10.47
CA LEU A 177 -11.04 -6.71 -9.46
C LEU A 177 -10.18 -5.61 -10.08
N THR A 178 -10.25 -4.42 -9.50
CA THR A 178 -9.31 -3.34 -9.78
C THR A 178 -7.98 -3.65 -9.09
N PHE A 179 -6.95 -3.94 -9.86
CA PHE A 179 -5.62 -4.20 -9.31
C PHE A 179 -4.82 -2.89 -9.25
N ARG A 180 -4.63 -2.38 -8.02
CA ARG A 180 -3.93 -1.12 -7.75
C ARG A 180 -2.40 -1.26 -7.81
N PHE A 181 -1.88 -1.81 -8.91
CA PHE A 181 -0.43 -1.99 -9.11
C PHE A 181 0.37 -0.68 -9.14
N TRP A 182 -0.29 0.48 -9.18
CA TRP A 182 0.35 1.79 -9.07
C TRP A 182 0.58 2.22 -7.61
N ASP A 183 0.05 1.50 -6.64
CA ASP A 183 0.34 1.73 -5.22
C ASP A 183 1.57 0.88 -4.83
N PRO A 184 2.68 1.50 -4.37
CA PRO A 184 3.88 0.78 -3.93
C PRO A 184 3.61 -0.29 -2.87
N ARG A 185 2.59 -0.08 -2.01
CA ARG A 185 2.19 -1.01 -0.94
C ARG A 185 1.50 -2.27 -1.48
N VAL A 186 1.07 -2.23 -2.74
CA VAL A 186 0.46 -3.37 -3.45
C VAL A 186 1.49 -3.98 -4.40
N LEU A 187 2.19 -3.16 -5.21
CA LEU A 187 3.08 -3.65 -6.25
C LEU A 187 4.27 -4.46 -5.70
N GLY A 188 4.97 -3.93 -4.70
CA GLY A 188 6.15 -4.60 -4.13
C GLY A 188 5.82 -6.00 -3.61
N PRO A 189 4.91 -6.11 -2.62
CA PRO A 189 4.48 -7.40 -2.09
C PRO A 189 3.89 -8.33 -3.15
N PHE A 190 3.17 -7.80 -4.15
CA PHE A 190 2.64 -8.62 -5.24
C PHE A 190 3.77 -9.22 -6.09
N LEU A 191 4.79 -8.44 -6.45
CA LEU A 191 5.96 -8.94 -7.20
C LEU A 191 6.72 -10.02 -6.41
N ASP A 192 6.81 -9.87 -5.09
CA ASP A 192 7.37 -10.89 -4.20
C ASP A 192 6.50 -12.17 -4.21
N ALA A 193 5.18 -12.03 -4.07
CA ALA A 193 4.24 -13.15 -4.03
C ALA A 193 4.26 -13.98 -5.33
N ILE A 194 4.48 -13.34 -6.47
CA ILE A 194 4.57 -14.02 -7.78
C ILE A 194 6.01 -14.34 -8.20
N ALA A 195 7.02 -14.14 -7.35
CA ALA A 195 8.44 -14.26 -7.74
C ALA A 195 8.81 -15.63 -8.32
N THR A 196 8.07 -16.69 -7.98
CA THR A 196 8.26 -18.07 -8.46
C THR A 196 7.37 -18.42 -9.66
N ASP A 197 6.61 -17.47 -10.20
CA ASP A 197 5.73 -17.64 -11.36
C ASP A 197 6.27 -16.89 -12.59
N PRO A 198 7.10 -17.55 -13.43
CA PRO A 198 7.72 -16.91 -14.58
C PRO A 198 6.72 -16.27 -15.54
N SER A 199 5.54 -16.89 -15.74
CA SER A 199 4.53 -16.38 -16.66
C SER A 199 3.90 -15.08 -16.15
N ARG A 200 3.56 -14.99 -14.86
CA ARG A 200 3.03 -13.76 -14.26
C ARG A 200 4.10 -12.68 -14.15
N LEU A 201 5.34 -13.05 -13.79
CA LEU A 201 6.47 -12.11 -13.77
C LEU A 201 6.73 -11.52 -15.15
N ARG A 202 6.90 -12.36 -16.17
CA ARG A 202 7.04 -11.94 -17.57
C ARG A 202 5.94 -10.97 -17.96
N ARG A 203 4.71 -11.24 -17.55
CA ARG A 203 3.57 -10.39 -17.88
C ARG A 203 3.66 -9.01 -17.21
N MET A 204 4.21 -8.89 -16.01
CA MET A 204 4.40 -7.60 -15.32
C MET A 204 5.66 -6.84 -15.79
N THR A 205 6.76 -7.55 -16.02
CA THR A 205 8.08 -6.92 -16.13
C THR A 205 8.63 -6.87 -17.54
N VAL A 206 7.88 -7.31 -18.55
CA VAL A 206 8.27 -7.17 -19.95
C VAL A 206 7.03 -6.87 -20.78
N THR A 207 7.11 -5.84 -21.63
CA THR A 207 6.03 -5.50 -22.56
C THR A 207 5.75 -6.62 -23.57
N ASP A 208 4.63 -6.52 -24.30
CA ASP A 208 4.34 -7.45 -25.41
C ASP A 208 5.41 -7.39 -26.49
N ASP A 209 5.91 -6.17 -26.75
CA ASP A 209 6.98 -5.89 -27.71
C ASP A 209 8.38 -6.27 -27.17
N GLY A 210 8.45 -6.91 -26.00
CA GLY A 210 9.70 -7.46 -25.46
C GLY A 210 10.57 -6.47 -24.70
N HIS A 211 10.09 -5.26 -24.40
CA HIS A 211 10.85 -4.28 -23.61
C HIS A 211 10.81 -4.62 -22.12
N PRO A 212 11.97 -4.84 -21.46
CA PRO A 212 12.01 -5.02 -20.02
C PRO A 212 11.56 -3.77 -19.27
N ILE A 213 10.90 -3.96 -18.13
CA ILE A 213 10.38 -2.94 -17.23
C ILE A 213 10.98 -3.21 -15.87
N ALA A 214 11.78 -2.27 -15.38
CA ALA A 214 12.25 -2.28 -14.01
C ALA A 214 11.40 -1.32 -13.15
N TYR A 215 11.05 -1.75 -11.95
CA TYR A 215 10.27 -0.96 -10.99
C TYR A 215 11.16 -0.51 -9.83
N LEU A 216 11.07 0.78 -9.47
CA LEU A 216 11.76 1.36 -8.33
C LEU A 216 10.71 2.00 -7.41
N LEU A 217 10.69 1.58 -6.15
CA LEU A 217 9.71 2.02 -5.17
C LEU A 217 10.33 2.12 -3.78
N LEU A 218 9.78 2.97 -2.91
CA LEU A 218 10.11 2.91 -1.49
C LEU A 218 9.36 1.74 -0.84
N PRO A 219 10.01 0.97 0.05
CA PRO A 219 9.33 -0.07 0.81
C PRO A 219 8.17 0.53 1.58
N ALA A 220 7.06 -0.19 1.59
CA ALA A 220 5.96 0.12 2.49
C ALA A 220 6.42 -0.09 3.93
N GLY A 221 6.34 0.94 4.77
CA GLY A 221 6.62 0.81 6.18
C GLY A 221 6.02 1.94 7.00
N GLY A 222 5.85 1.69 8.31
CA GLY A 222 5.31 2.65 9.27
C GLY A 222 6.20 3.89 9.43
N GLU A 223 5.85 4.77 10.36
CA GLU A 223 6.55 6.05 10.61
C GLU A 223 8.07 5.91 10.86
N ASP A 224 8.54 4.70 11.17
CA ASP A 224 9.93 4.34 11.47
C ASP A 224 10.68 3.62 10.33
N ALA A 225 10.04 3.43 9.17
CA ALA A 225 10.72 2.81 8.03
C ALA A 225 11.76 3.76 7.45
N ASP A 226 12.99 3.26 7.28
CA ASP A 226 14.06 4.01 6.65
C ASP A 226 13.69 4.29 5.18
N ARG A 227 13.11 5.46 4.94
CA ARG A 227 12.71 5.95 3.61
C ARG A 227 13.93 6.33 2.74
N SER A 228 15.14 6.04 3.22
CA SER A 228 16.39 6.27 2.50
C SER A 228 16.77 5.11 1.56
N GLU A 229 16.08 3.97 1.63
CA GLU A 229 16.34 2.80 0.78
C GLU A 229 15.20 2.58 -0.22
N ALA A 230 15.51 2.64 -1.53
CA ALA A 230 14.60 2.21 -2.58
C ALA A 230 14.78 0.72 -2.87
N ILE A 231 13.71 0.03 -3.24
CA ILE A 231 13.78 -1.33 -3.79
C ILE A 231 13.70 -1.25 -5.31
N HIS A 232 14.62 -1.91 -5.98
CA HIS A 232 14.68 -2.04 -7.43
C HIS A 232 14.40 -3.49 -7.84
N PHE A 233 13.30 -3.67 -8.57
CA PHE A 233 12.88 -4.93 -9.16
C PHE A 233 13.23 -4.90 -10.65
N ALA A 234 14.20 -5.71 -11.06
CA ALA A 234 14.60 -5.84 -12.46
C ALA A 234 14.35 -7.26 -12.98
N PRO A 235 13.77 -7.43 -14.18
CA PRO A 235 13.63 -8.74 -14.80
C PRO A 235 14.99 -9.31 -15.21
N VAL A 236 15.19 -10.61 -15.01
CA VAL A 236 16.31 -11.31 -15.64
C VAL A 236 16.04 -11.51 -17.14
N PRO A 237 17.08 -11.53 -18.00
CA PRO A 237 16.91 -11.74 -19.44
C PRO A 237 16.09 -12.98 -19.82
N ALA A 238 16.20 -14.06 -19.04
CA ALA A 238 15.47 -15.32 -19.29
C ALA A 238 13.94 -15.14 -19.31
N LEU A 239 13.39 -14.15 -18.59
CA LEU A 239 11.95 -13.88 -18.65
C LEU A 239 11.48 -13.48 -20.05
N GLN A 240 12.33 -12.86 -20.88
CA GLN A 240 11.91 -12.44 -22.22
C GLN A 240 11.47 -13.62 -23.11
N GLU A 241 12.05 -14.80 -22.87
CA GLU A 241 11.76 -16.05 -23.58
C GLU A 241 10.49 -16.74 -23.07
N GLU A 242 9.99 -16.36 -21.89
CA GLU A 242 8.78 -16.93 -21.31
C GLU A 242 7.54 -16.60 -22.17
N PRO A 243 6.69 -17.59 -22.47
CA PRO A 243 5.46 -17.35 -23.22
C PRO A 243 4.53 -16.36 -22.52
N LEU A 244 4.04 -15.39 -23.29
CA LEU A 244 3.03 -14.44 -22.83
C LEU A 244 1.71 -15.15 -22.53
N ARG A 245 1.29 -15.10 -21.26
CA ARG A 245 -0.03 -15.58 -20.80
C ARG A 245 -0.84 -14.41 -20.24
N PRO A 246 -2.18 -14.45 -20.32
CA PRO A 246 -3.03 -13.48 -19.64
C PRO A 246 -2.74 -13.45 -18.12
N MET A 247 -2.66 -12.26 -17.56
CA MET A 247 -2.56 -12.09 -16.11
C MET A 247 -3.89 -12.45 -15.46
N ARG A 248 -3.84 -13.21 -14.37
CA ARG A 248 -4.99 -13.46 -13.48
C ARG A 248 -4.51 -13.35 -12.04
N LEU A 249 -5.34 -12.78 -11.19
CA LEU A 249 -5.05 -12.62 -9.75
C LEU A 249 -5.50 -13.85 -8.98
N ARG A 250 -4.89 -14.07 -7.83
CA ARG A 250 -5.35 -15.00 -6.80
C ARG A 250 -5.49 -14.24 -5.49
N TYR A 251 -6.40 -14.65 -4.61
CA TYR A 251 -6.47 -14.03 -3.29
C TYR A 251 -5.16 -14.20 -2.51
N ALA A 252 -4.55 -15.37 -2.62
CA ALA A 252 -3.26 -15.68 -2.02
C ALA A 252 -2.11 -14.73 -2.45
N ASP A 253 -2.24 -14.05 -3.59
CA ASP A 253 -1.23 -13.07 -4.05
C ASP A 253 -1.17 -11.84 -3.11
N PHE A 254 -2.18 -11.64 -2.26
CA PHE A 254 -2.33 -10.48 -1.38
C PHE A 254 -2.30 -10.83 0.12
N ASP A 255 -2.14 -12.10 0.50
CA ASP A 255 -2.23 -12.52 1.92
C ASP A 255 -1.18 -11.86 2.81
N ALA A 256 0.06 -11.73 2.32
CA ALA A 256 1.14 -11.06 3.05
C ALA A 256 0.84 -9.57 3.24
N THR A 257 0.34 -8.91 2.19
CA THR A 257 -0.08 -7.50 2.23
C THR A 257 -1.26 -7.29 3.18
N ALA A 258 -2.26 -8.17 3.12
CA ALA A 258 -3.44 -8.11 3.98
C ALA A 258 -3.05 -8.21 5.46
N ARG A 259 -2.16 -9.16 5.79
CA ARG A 259 -1.60 -9.32 7.15
C ARG A 259 -0.83 -8.09 7.60
N ALA A 260 0.13 -7.62 6.81
CA ALA A 260 0.93 -6.44 7.17
C ALA A 260 0.05 -5.19 7.37
N GLN A 261 -0.98 -5.01 6.55
CA GLN A 261 -1.94 -3.91 6.72
C GLN A 261 -2.81 -4.09 7.97
N ALA A 262 -3.24 -5.31 8.29
CA ALA A 262 -3.98 -5.59 9.52
C ALA A 262 -3.15 -5.24 10.76
N GLU A 263 -1.88 -5.64 10.78
CA GLU A 263 -0.93 -5.28 11.84
C GLU A 263 -0.75 -3.77 11.97
N ALA A 264 -0.50 -3.06 10.86
CA ALA A 264 -0.35 -1.60 10.86
C ALA A 264 -1.61 -0.88 11.37
N ARG A 265 -2.80 -1.35 10.99
CA ARG A 265 -4.07 -0.80 11.49
C ARG A 265 -4.24 -1.01 12.99
N ARG A 266 -3.88 -2.19 13.52
CA ARG A 266 -3.95 -2.48 14.95
C ARG A 266 -2.95 -1.64 15.74
N ALA A 267 -1.74 -1.43 15.21
CA ALA A 267 -0.76 -0.52 15.80
C ALA A 267 -1.30 0.92 15.85
N HIS A 268 -1.84 1.43 14.75
CA HIS A 268 -2.45 2.77 14.70
C HIS A 268 -3.64 2.91 15.67
N MET A 269 -4.46 1.86 15.81
CA MET A 269 -5.55 1.82 16.80
C MET A 269 -5.02 1.95 18.23
N ALA A 270 -3.91 1.26 18.56
CA ALA A 270 -3.27 1.37 19.87
C ALA A 270 -2.71 2.78 20.13
N ASP A 271 -2.07 3.39 19.14
CA ASP A 271 -1.54 4.75 19.25
C ASP A 271 -2.65 5.78 19.45
N ARG A 272 -3.76 5.66 18.70
CA ARG A 272 -4.95 6.49 18.89
C ARG A 272 -5.53 6.37 20.30
N LEU A 273 -5.69 5.14 20.81
CA LEU A 273 -6.19 4.93 22.17
C LEU A 273 -5.28 5.55 23.23
N ARG A 274 -3.97 5.54 23.02
CA ARG A 274 -3.02 6.21 23.93
C ARG A 274 -3.09 7.73 23.84
N ALA A 275 -3.35 8.28 22.66
CA ALA A 275 -3.54 9.71 22.47
C ALA A 275 -4.87 10.20 23.07
N ASP A 276 -5.93 9.41 22.95
CA ASP A 276 -7.27 9.74 23.45
C ASP A 276 -7.39 9.58 24.97
N PHE A 277 -6.63 8.65 25.58
CA PHE A 277 -6.65 8.34 27.02
C PHE A 277 -5.27 8.36 27.68
N PRO A 278 -4.55 9.51 27.64
CA PRO A 278 -3.16 9.59 28.10
C PRO A 278 -3.03 9.43 29.62
N ALA A 279 -4.02 9.85 30.41
CA ALA A 279 -3.97 9.77 31.86
C ALA A 279 -4.24 8.34 32.37
N GLU A 280 -5.23 7.67 31.77
CA GLU A 280 -5.66 6.32 32.14
C GLU A 280 -4.67 5.24 31.69
N LEU A 281 -3.88 5.52 30.64
CA LEU A 281 -2.87 4.61 30.10
C LEU A 281 -1.43 5.02 30.41
N ALA A 282 -1.21 6.04 31.26
CA ALA A 282 0.13 6.56 31.59
C ALA A 282 1.08 5.48 32.13
N ASP A 283 0.56 4.57 32.96
CA ASP A 283 1.34 3.50 33.59
C ASP A 283 1.51 2.25 32.69
N ARG A 284 0.90 2.24 31.49
CA ARG A 284 0.97 1.09 30.58
C ARG A 284 2.01 1.30 29.49
N PRO A 285 2.99 0.38 29.34
CA PRO A 285 3.96 0.50 28.27
C PRO A 285 3.28 0.33 26.89
N PRO A 286 3.76 1.02 25.84
CA PRO A 286 3.19 0.97 24.49
C PRO A 286 2.88 -0.44 24.00
N LYS A 287 3.85 -1.35 24.14
CA LYS A 287 3.73 -2.74 23.72
C LYS A 287 2.63 -3.52 24.45
N ALA A 288 2.35 -3.18 25.71
CA ALA A 288 1.27 -3.82 26.45
C ALA A 288 -0.10 -3.35 25.98
N VAL A 289 -0.24 -2.07 25.62
CA VAL A 289 -1.47 -1.55 25.01
C VAL A 289 -1.69 -2.21 23.65
N GLN A 290 -0.66 -2.27 22.80
CA GLN A 290 -0.73 -2.93 21.51
C GLN A 290 -1.14 -4.40 21.62
N ALA A 291 -0.53 -5.17 22.53
CA ALA A 291 -0.89 -6.58 22.73
C ALA A 291 -2.37 -6.79 23.14
N VAL A 292 -2.95 -5.87 23.93
CA VAL A 292 -4.37 -5.93 24.28
C VAL A 292 -5.25 -5.59 23.08
N VAL A 293 -4.88 -4.59 22.29
CA VAL A 293 -5.58 -4.24 21.04
C VAL A 293 -5.56 -5.42 20.06
N ASP A 294 -4.39 -6.03 19.84
CA ASP A 294 -4.24 -7.18 18.94
C ASP A 294 -5.12 -8.35 19.37
N ALA A 295 -5.09 -8.69 20.66
CA ALA A 295 -5.90 -9.76 21.22
C ALA A 295 -7.41 -9.47 21.13
N ALA A 296 -7.82 -8.22 21.39
CA ALA A 296 -9.21 -7.81 21.27
C ALA A 296 -9.68 -7.91 19.81
N VAL A 297 -8.96 -7.31 18.88
CA VAL A 297 -9.31 -7.29 17.46
C VAL A 297 -9.41 -8.71 16.91
N ALA A 298 -8.38 -9.55 17.11
CA ALA A 298 -8.40 -10.94 16.65
C ALA A 298 -9.59 -11.73 17.22
N ARG A 299 -9.93 -11.49 18.50
CA ARG A 299 -11.05 -12.16 19.16
C ARG A 299 -12.40 -11.73 18.57
N PHE A 300 -12.63 -10.43 18.37
CA PHE A 300 -13.91 -9.95 17.84
C PHE A 300 -14.05 -10.18 16.34
N GLU A 301 -12.95 -10.23 15.59
CA GLU A 301 -12.91 -10.73 14.20
C GLU A 301 -13.36 -12.19 14.12
N ALA A 302 -12.99 -13.04 15.09
CA ALA A 302 -13.46 -14.43 15.16
C ALA A 302 -14.97 -14.56 15.44
N PHE A 303 -15.62 -13.52 15.97
CA PHE A 303 -17.09 -13.41 16.06
C PHE A 303 -17.71 -12.77 14.80
N GLY A 304 -16.91 -12.44 13.79
CA GLY A 304 -17.35 -11.87 12.52
C GLY A 304 -17.56 -10.36 12.54
N PHE A 305 -16.96 -9.61 13.47
CA PHE A 305 -16.94 -8.15 13.40
C PHE A 305 -15.79 -7.68 12.50
N ARG A 306 -16.09 -6.84 11.52
CA ARG A 306 -15.11 -6.33 10.53
C ARG A 306 -15.08 -4.80 10.46
N ASP A 307 -16.09 -4.11 10.98
CA ASP A 307 -16.12 -2.64 11.02
C ASP A 307 -15.10 -2.08 12.01
N HIS A 308 -14.23 -1.20 11.52
CA HIS A 308 -13.13 -0.65 12.31
C HIS A 308 -13.58 0.19 13.51
N ALA A 309 -14.71 0.89 13.43
CA ALA A 309 -15.21 1.68 14.54
C ALA A 309 -15.73 0.77 15.66
N HIS A 310 -16.37 -0.35 15.31
CA HIS A 310 -16.77 -1.37 16.28
C HIS A 310 -15.55 -2.00 16.96
N LEU A 311 -14.55 -2.42 16.18
CA LEU A 311 -13.31 -3.03 16.68
C LEU A 311 -12.52 -2.07 17.59
N HIS A 312 -12.49 -0.77 17.27
CA HIS A 312 -11.87 0.25 18.11
C HIS A 312 -12.54 0.35 19.49
N LEU A 313 -13.88 0.32 19.55
CA LEU A 313 -14.62 0.34 20.81
C LEU A 313 -14.41 -0.94 21.63
N PHE A 314 -14.39 -2.10 20.98
CA PHE A 314 -14.07 -3.37 21.65
C PHE A 314 -12.64 -3.38 22.22
N ALA A 315 -11.68 -2.83 21.50
CA ALA A 315 -10.30 -2.69 21.97
C ALA A 315 -10.23 -1.74 23.19
N ALA A 316 -10.93 -0.60 23.15
CA ALA A 316 -11.04 0.30 24.29
C ALA A 316 -11.65 -0.39 25.52
N TRP A 317 -12.79 -1.08 25.36
CA TRP A 317 -13.41 -1.81 26.47
C TRP A 317 -12.52 -2.92 27.01
N SER A 318 -11.76 -3.61 26.16
CA SER A 318 -10.80 -4.63 26.59
C SER A 318 -9.65 -4.02 27.41
N LEU A 319 -9.21 -2.80 27.09
CA LEU A 319 -8.18 -2.10 27.86
C LEU A 319 -8.66 -1.69 29.25
N PHE A 320 -9.88 -1.17 29.36
CA PHE A 320 -10.41 -0.60 30.61
C PHE A 320 -11.11 -1.61 31.51
N TYR A 321 -11.83 -2.58 30.94
CA TYR A 321 -12.63 -3.56 31.67
C TYR A 321 -12.03 -4.98 31.62
N GLY A 322 -10.91 -5.17 30.90
CA GLY A 322 -10.19 -6.43 30.79
C GLY A 322 -10.61 -7.26 29.58
N ALA A 323 -9.76 -8.23 29.19
CA ALA A 323 -9.91 -8.96 27.93
C ALA A 323 -11.16 -9.84 27.78
N THR A 324 -11.91 -10.07 28.87
CA THR A 324 -13.15 -10.86 28.89
C THR A 324 -14.29 -10.12 29.61
N PHE A 325 -14.31 -8.79 29.49
CA PHE A 325 -15.26 -7.91 30.18
C PHE A 325 -16.72 -8.31 29.97
N GLU A 326 -17.05 -8.89 28.82
CA GLU A 326 -18.41 -9.35 28.49
C GLU A 326 -18.90 -10.52 29.37
N ARG A 327 -17.99 -11.32 29.94
CA ARG A 327 -18.32 -12.37 30.92
C ARG A 327 -18.74 -11.81 32.27
N GLY A 328 -18.53 -10.51 32.50
CA GLY A 328 -19.04 -9.80 33.67
C GLY A 328 -20.57 -9.66 33.66
N ASP A 329 -21.23 -9.85 32.51
CA ASP A 329 -22.69 -9.83 32.42
C ASP A 329 -23.30 -11.09 33.07
N PRO A 330 -24.01 -10.95 34.22
CA PRO A 330 -24.56 -12.10 34.95
C PRO A 330 -25.63 -12.86 34.17
N THR A 331 -26.22 -12.24 33.13
CA THR A 331 -27.26 -12.86 32.31
C THR A 331 -26.69 -13.65 31.13
N GLY A 332 -25.42 -13.46 30.78
CA GLY A 332 -24.79 -14.03 29.58
C GLY A 332 -25.31 -13.43 28.26
N GLU A 333 -26.13 -12.38 28.30
CA GLU A 333 -26.73 -11.75 27.10
C GLU A 333 -25.65 -11.18 26.17
N LEU A 334 -24.60 -10.55 26.70
CA LEU A 334 -23.49 -10.07 25.87
C LEU A 334 -22.83 -11.19 25.05
N GLU A 335 -22.60 -12.36 25.66
CA GLU A 335 -21.97 -13.50 24.99
C GLU A 335 -22.91 -14.13 23.94
N ALA A 336 -24.23 -14.13 24.21
CA ALA A 336 -25.24 -14.56 23.27
C ALA A 336 -25.31 -13.63 22.05
N ILE A 337 -25.19 -12.31 22.24
CA ILE A 337 -25.17 -11.32 21.15
C ILE A 337 -23.95 -11.54 20.24
N LEU A 338 -22.76 -11.80 20.82
CA LEU A 338 -21.53 -12.03 20.05
C LEU A 338 -21.62 -13.27 19.15
N ARG A 339 -22.29 -14.33 19.63
CA ARG A 339 -22.48 -15.58 18.88
C ARG A 339 -23.71 -15.58 17.96
N GLY A 340 -24.50 -14.51 17.97
CA GLY A 340 -25.69 -14.41 17.15
C GLY A 340 -25.37 -14.27 15.66
N ASP A 341 -26.32 -14.69 14.82
CA ASP A 341 -26.22 -14.64 13.35
C ASP A 341 -26.79 -13.34 12.75
N ALA A 342 -27.18 -12.36 13.58
CA ALA A 342 -27.68 -11.08 13.10
C ALA A 342 -26.58 -10.26 12.39
N PRO A 343 -26.95 -9.32 11.51
CA PRO A 343 -25.97 -8.44 10.85
C PRO A 343 -25.08 -7.72 11.87
N GLU A 344 -23.82 -7.48 11.49
CA GLU A 344 -22.81 -6.91 12.38
C GLU A 344 -23.27 -5.65 13.12
N ALA A 345 -23.83 -4.67 12.39
CA ALA A 345 -24.29 -3.42 12.97
C ALA A 345 -25.42 -3.60 14.01
N GLU A 346 -26.31 -4.57 13.79
CA GLU A 346 -27.37 -4.90 14.75
C GLU A 346 -26.82 -5.55 16.00
N ARG A 347 -25.90 -6.51 15.84
CA ARG A 347 -25.19 -7.15 16.96
C ARG A 347 -24.42 -6.12 17.77
N PHE A 348 -23.65 -5.26 17.11
CA PHE A 348 -22.89 -4.21 17.78
C PHE A 348 -23.82 -3.25 18.54
N GLY A 349 -24.90 -2.79 17.91
CA GLY A 349 -25.88 -1.91 18.54
C GLY A 349 -26.54 -2.55 19.76
N ALA A 350 -26.90 -3.84 19.68
CA ALA A 350 -27.45 -4.59 20.80
C ALA A 350 -26.41 -4.76 21.93
N PHE A 351 -25.19 -5.13 21.57
CA PHE A 351 -24.07 -5.30 22.51
C PHE A 351 -23.82 -4.01 23.28
N ARG A 352 -23.68 -2.88 22.57
CA ARG A 352 -23.41 -1.58 23.20
C ARG A 352 -24.51 -1.19 24.19
N ARG A 353 -25.79 -1.31 23.81
CA ARG A 353 -26.92 -0.99 24.72
C ARG A 353 -26.88 -1.84 26.00
N ARG A 354 -26.62 -3.13 25.86
CA ARG A 354 -26.51 -4.04 27.01
C ARG A 354 -25.31 -3.69 27.88
N PHE A 355 -24.15 -3.45 27.26
CA PHE A 355 -22.91 -3.13 27.95
C PHE A 355 -23.01 -1.83 28.74
N GLU A 356 -23.56 -0.77 28.16
CA GLU A 356 -23.81 0.51 28.84
C GLU A 356 -24.74 0.35 30.06
N THR A 357 -25.77 -0.50 29.94
CA THR A 357 -26.71 -0.75 31.05
C THR A 357 -26.00 -1.44 32.22
N PHE A 358 -25.28 -2.54 31.96
CA PHE A 358 -24.60 -3.30 33.01
C PHE A 358 -23.36 -2.60 33.58
N ALA A 359 -22.61 -1.84 32.77
CA ALA A 359 -21.44 -1.10 33.24
C ALA A 359 -21.83 0.00 34.24
N VAL A 360 -22.96 0.68 34.01
CA VAL A 360 -23.53 1.68 34.93
C VAL A 360 -23.98 1.04 36.25
N ASP A 361 -24.62 -0.13 36.20
CA ASP A 361 -25.06 -0.85 37.39
C ASP A 361 -23.87 -1.37 38.22
N SER A 362 -22.81 -1.82 37.57
CA SER A 362 -21.57 -2.28 38.23
C SER A 362 -20.82 -1.14 38.93
N GLN A 363 -20.88 0.08 38.41
CA GLN A 363 -20.30 1.26 39.07
C GLN A 363 -21.13 1.76 40.26
N ARG A 364 -22.46 1.54 40.26
CA ARG A 364 -23.35 1.94 41.37
C ARG A 364 -23.33 0.96 42.55
N GLY A 365 -22.94 -0.29 42.35
CA GLY A 365 -22.81 -1.29 43.42
C GLY A 365 -21.51 -1.23 44.22
N ALA A 366 -20.54 -0.40 43.80
CA ALA A 366 -19.22 -0.27 44.41
C ALA A 366 -19.01 1.03 45.22
N ALA A 367 -20.05 1.87 45.33
CA ALA A 367 -20.11 3.06 46.20
C ALA A 367 -21.05 2.77 47.38
#